data_AF-A0A8S0ZVK9-F1
#
_entry.id   AF-A0A8S0ZVK9-F1
#
_cell.length_a   1.000
_cell.length_b   1.000
_cell.length_c   1.000
_cell.angle_alpha   90.00
_cell.angle_beta   90.00
_cell.angle_gamma   90.00
#
_symmetry.space_group_name_H-M   'P 1'
#
loop_
_entity.id
_entity.type
_entity.pdbx_description
1 polymer ?
#
loop_
_entity_poly.entity_id
_entity_poly.type
_entity_poly.pdbx_seq_one_letter_code
_entity_poly.pdbx_strand_id
1 'polypeptide(L)'
;MAYILKHVRRGSRLAAFYKRGYSLEASSLIFSEEVRRAKAENKPIVALESTIITHGMPYPQNIDTALQVESIIRELGAVPATIAILKGQLTIGLSEDQIRYLAKAKGVVKASRRDLAPIAAAKLDGATTVAGTIIAAELADIPVFVTGGIGGVHRQGENTLDISADLNELGRSKTLVVCSGVKSILDIGRTLEYLETQGVCVCAFGQSTDFPAFYTPKSGYRAPHRVSDAQHAAKLLQAAYNLRLNSGIVVAVPIPQEFAMNEKVIEVSIQRALKEAAEKGIQGKEVTPFLLSAVAKATGGASLNANIALIKNNAKVGANIAVELKKLKNVGNSFNSKVGKGSGGNSVRHFHSSSRADCDTDDAPLIEPSKMCDGDVLVIGGANVDRAYRLKEERVQVVVEYWKVNNTSVYADPRTLHGATSSLDS
;
A
#
# COMPACT_ATOMS: atom_id res chain seq x y z
N MET A 1 73.70 18.42 3.87
CA MET A 1 72.58 18.42 2.91
C MET A 1 71.42 17.65 3.54
N ALA A 2 70.44 18.39 4.09
CA ALA A 2 69.18 17.91 4.69
C ALA A 2 68.28 17.22 3.63
N TYR A 3 67.58 16.10 3.87
CA TYR A 3 66.36 15.82 4.65
C TYR A 3 65.04 16.50 4.14
N ILE A 4 64.04 15.62 3.90
CA ILE A 4 62.56 15.78 3.95
C ILE A 4 61.73 15.94 2.64
N LEU A 5 61.00 14.84 2.37
CA LEU A 5 59.63 14.65 1.82
C LEU A 5 59.03 15.67 0.84
N LYS A 6 58.58 15.16 -0.33
CA LYS A 6 57.29 15.58 -0.94
C LYS A 6 56.65 14.50 -1.82
N HIS A 7 55.52 14.00 -1.30
CA HIS A 7 54.28 13.61 -1.99
C HIS A 7 54.19 12.31 -2.78
N VAL A 8 53.74 11.27 -2.06
CA VAL A 8 52.92 10.17 -2.60
C VAL A 8 51.49 10.68 -2.80
N ARG A 9 51.05 10.84 -4.05
CA ARG A 9 49.62 10.81 -4.42
C ARG A 9 49.31 9.46 -5.05
N ARG A 10 48.97 8.47 -4.21
CA ARG A 10 48.27 7.25 -4.64
C ARG A 10 46.82 7.65 -4.94
N GLY A 11 46.54 7.86 -6.22
CA GLY A 11 45.18 7.97 -6.72
C GLY A 11 44.42 6.67 -6.45
N SER A 12 43.28 6.84 -5.78
CA SER A 12 42.28 5.86 -5.37
C SER A 12 41.84 4.93 -6.52
N ARG A 13 42.46 3.76 -6.59
CA ARG A 13 41.82 2.53 -7.09
C ARG A 13 41.04 1.91 -5.94
N LEU A 14 39.73 2.13 -5.89
CA LEU A 14 38.67 1.48 -5.07
C LEU A 14 37.50 2.48 -5.09
N ALA A 15 36.38 2.32 -5.78
CA ALA A 15 35.56 1.14 -5.99
C ALA A 15 34.85 1.22 -7.36
N ALA A 16 35.33 0.41 -8.30
CA ALA A 16 34.64 0.12 -9.55
C ALA A 16 34.60 -1.40 -9.70
N PHE A 17 33.85 -2.07 -8.82
CA PHE A 17 33.59 -3.50 -8.92
C PHE A 17 32.12 -3.75 -8.59
N TYR A 18 31.44 -4.39 -9.55
CA TYR A 18 30.07 -4.92 -9.54
C TYR A 18 28.90 -3.97 -9.89
N LYS A 19 28.96 -3.35 -11.08
CA LYS A 19 27.81 -3.40 -12.02
C LYS A 19 28.09 -4.47 -13.07
N ARG A 20 28.22 -5.73 -12.64
CA ARG A 20 27.96 -6.85 -13.56
C ARG A 20 26.45 -6.88 -13.70
N GLY A 21 25.96 -6.45 -14.86
CA GLY A 21 24.60 -6.72 -15.27
C GLY A 21 24.38 -8.21 -15.23
N TYR A 22 23.77 -8.69 -14.15
CA TYR A 22 22.89 -9.83 -14.30
C TYR A 22 21.77 -9.34 -15.21
N SER A 23 21.87 -9.68 -16.50
CA SER A 23 20.68 -10.06 -17.23
C SER A 23 20.13 -11.29 -16.49
N LEU A 24 19.44 -11.06 -15.37
CA LEU A 24 18.38 -11.95 -14.93
C LEU A 24 17.48 -12.01 -16.16
N GLU A 25 17.41 -13.17 -16.81
CA GLU A 25 16.38 -13.43 -17.81
C GLU A 25 15.09 -12.80 -17.29
N ALA A 26 14.56 -11.85 -18.07
CA ALA A 26 13.49 -10.95 -17.64
C ALA A 26 12.46 -11.74 -16.83
N SER A 27 12.13 -11.25 -15.63
CA SER A 27 10.97 -11.72 -14.87
C SER A 27 9.84 -11.94 -15.88
N SER A 28 9.40 -13.19 -16.08
CA SER A 28 8.64 -13.59 -17.27
C SER A 28 7.18 -13.15 -17.19
N LEU A 29 6.98 -11.83 -17.09
CA LEU A 29 5.71 -11.17 -17.32
C LEU A 29 5.36 -11.37 -18.79
N ILE A 30 4.24 -12.05 -19.03
CA ILE A 30 3.70 -12.21 -20.37
C ILE A 30 2.66 -11.12 -20.57
N PHE A 31 2.94 -10.15 -21.43
CA PHE A 31 1.96 -9.15 -21.81
C PHE A 31 1.12 -9.66 -22.98
N SER A 32 -0.19 -9.43 -22.95
CA SER A 32 -1.03 -9.56 -24.15
C SER A 32 -0.57 -8.58 -25.23
N GLU A 33 -0.95 -8.83 -26.49
CA GLU A 33 -0.67 -7.91 -27.59
C GLU A 33 -1.24 -6.51 -27.32
N GLU A 34 -2.48 -6.45 -26.83
CA GLU A 34 -3.17 -5.21 -26.53
C GLU A 34 -2.42 -4.39 -25.48
N VAL A 35 -2.00 -5.03 -24.37
CA VAL A 35 -1.26 -4.36 -23.29
C VAL A 35 0.14 -3.96 -23.76
N ARG A 36 0.84 -4.82 -24.52
CA ARG A 36 2.17 -4.50 -25.04
C ARG A 36 2.13 -3.28 -25.96
N ARG A 37 1.17 -3.23 -26.88
CA ARG A 37 0.91 -2.07 -27.74
C ARG A 37 0.55 -0.84 -26.91
N ALA A 38 -0.31 -0.98 -25.90
CA ALA A 38 -0.67 0.12 -25.01
C ALA A 38 0.55 0.70 -24.28
N LYS A 39 1.48 -0.13 -23.81
CA LYS A 39 2.73 0.35 -23.21
C LYS A 39 3.62 1.07 -24.23
N ALA A 40 3.76 0.53 -25.45
CA ALA A 40 4.55 1.15 -26.51
C ALA A 40 3.98 2.50 -26.96
N GLU A 41 2.66 2.61 -27.08
CA GLU A 41 1.93 3.83 -27.42
C GLU A 41 1.70 4.74 -26.21
N ASN A 42 2.15 4.32 -25.03
CA ASN A 42 2.02 5.03 -23.77
C ASN A 42 0.56 5.39 -23.42
N LYS A 43 -0.37 4.49 -23.73
CA LYS A 43 -1.80 4.57 -23.40
C LYS A 43 -2.05 4.25 -21.93
N PRO A 44 -3.14 4.79 -21.32
CA PRO A 44 -3.49 4.44 -19.96
C PRO A 44 -3.91 2.97 -19.88
N ILE A 45 -3.41 2.25 -18.87
CA ILE A 45 -3.71 0.84 -18.62
C ILE A 45 -4.31 0.73 -17.22
N VAL A 46 -5.33 -0.12 -17.07
CA VAL A 46 -5.99 -0.41 -15.79
C VAL A 46 -5.86 -1.89 -15.49
N ALA A 47 -5.23 -2.25 -14.37
CA ALA A 47 -5.16 -3.63 -13.93
C ALA A 47 -6.51 -4.13 -13.39
N LEU A 48 -6.77 -5.43 -13.55
CA LEU A 48 -7.93 -6.15 -13.01
C LEU A 48 -7.47 -7.49 -12.42
N GLU A 49 -8.12 -7.94 -11.34
CA GLU A 49 -7.80 -9.24 -10.72
C GLU A 49 -8.57 -10.39 -11.38
N SER A 50 -8.06 -11.62 -11.23
CA SER A 50 -8.73 -12.85 -11.71
C SER A 50 -9.42 -13.66 -10.62
N THR A 51 -9.21 -13.37 -9.33
CA THR A 51 -9.94 -14.06 -8.24
C THR A 51 -11.44 -13.82 -8.32
N ILE A 52 -11.87 -12.62 -8.77
CA ILE A 52 -13.30 -12.33 -8.97
C ILE A 52 -13.95 -13.27 -10.00
N ILE A 53 -13.19 -13.71 -11.00
CA ILE A 53 -13.64 -14.59 -12.08
C ILE A 53 -13.79 -16.04 -11.60
N THR A 54 -12.85 -16.50 -10.77
CA THR A 54 -12.72 -17.93 -10.41
C THR A 54 -13.36 -18.28 -9.08
N HIS A 55 -13.31 -17.36 -8.10
CA HIS A 55 -13.77 -17.60 -6.72
C HIS A 55 -14.76 -16.55 -6.22
N GLY A 56 -14.96 -15.45 -6.97
CA GLY A 56 -15.81 -14.33 -6.54
C GLY A 56 -17.22 -14.35 -7.12
N MET A 57 -17.44 -14.99 -8.27
CA MET A 57 -18.72 -15.02 -8.98
C MET A 57 -18.99 -16.41 -9.57
N PRO A 58 -20.26 -16.85 -9.61
CA PRO A 58 -20.64 -18.11 -10.24
C PRO A 58 -20.58 -18.01 -11.77
N TYR A 59 -20.46 -19.17 -12.42
CA TYR A 59 -20.64 -19.30 -13.87
C TYR A 59 -22.13 -19.26 -14.25
N PRO A 60 -22.54 -18.58 -15.35
CA PRO A 60 -21.71 -17.86 -16.33
C PRO A 60 -21.43 -16.38 -16.02
N GLN A 61 -22.00 -15.84 -14.94
CA GLN A 61 -21.91 -14.41 -14.62
C GLN A 61 -20.47 -13.93 -14.44
N ASN A 62 -19.55 -14.80 -14.03
CA ASN A 62 -18.13 -14.50 -13.93
C ASN A 62 -17.49 -14.07 -15.27
N ILE A 63 -17.81 -14.74 -16.38
CA ILE A 63 -17.31 -14.39 -17.71
C ILE A 63 -17.94 -13.08 -18.18
N ASP A 64 -19.27 -13.02 -18.14
CA ASP A 64 -20.02 -11.86 -18.64
C ASP A 64 -19.61 -10.58 -17.92
N THR A 65 -19.41 -10.67 -16.60
CA THR A 65 -18.96 -9.54 -15.79
C THR A 65 -17.52 -9.13 -16.13
N ALA A 66 -16.60 -10.09 -16.27
CA ALA A 66 -15.21 -9.79 -16.63
C ALA A 66 -15.13 -9.07 -17.99
N LEU A 67 -15.80 -9.60 -19.01
CA LEU A 67 -15.80 -9.01 -20.35
C LEU A 67 -16.47 -7.63 -20.38
N GLN A 68 -17.57 -7.44 -19.66
CA GLN A 68 -18.24 -6.13 -19.56
C GLN A 68 -17.38 -5.10 -18.83
N VAL A 69 -16.68 -5.50 -17.77
CA VAL A 69 -15.74 -4.62 -17.06
C VAL A 69 -14.58 -4.21 -17.97
N GLU A 70 -14.03 -5.14 -18.75
CA GLU A 70 -13.02 -4.79 -19.74
C GLU A 70 -13.56 -3.86 -20.84
N SER A 71 -14.78 -4.08 -21.33
CA SER A 71 -15.44 -3.21 -22.32
C SER A 71 -15.57 -1.78 -21.82
N ILE A 72 -16.05 -1.59 -20.59
CA ILE A 72 -16.19 -0.28 -19.95
C ILE A 72 -14.85 0.49 -19.93
N ILE A 73 -13.76 -0.20 -19.61
CA ILE A 73 -12.43 0.41 -19.58
C ILE A 73 -11.99 0.83 -20.98
N ARG A 74 -12.22 -0.04 -21.99
CA ARG A 74 -11.93 0.26 -23.41
C ARG A 74 -12.72 1.46 -23.93
N GLU A 75 -14.02 1.52 -23.64
CA GLU A 75 -14.92 2.60 -24.04
C GLU A 75 -14.49 3.97 -23.48
N LEU A 76 -13.88 3.98 -22.30
CA LEU A 76 -13.35 5.19 -21.67
C LEU A 76 -11.92 5.55 -22.11
N GLY A 77 -11.36 4.83 -23.09
CA GLY A 77 -10.05 5.14 -23.69
C GLY A 77 -8.84 4.61 -22.91
N ALA A 78 -9.05 3.68 -21.98
CA ALA A 78 -7.99 2.94 -21.30
C ALA A 78 -7.94 1.49 -21.77
N VAL A 79 -6.82 0.82 -21.53
CA VAL A 79 -6.62 -0.59 -21.90
C VAL A 79 -6.74 -1.46 -20.63
N PRO A 80 -7.68 -2.41 -20.57
CA PRO A 80 -7.80 -3.31 -19.45
C PRO A 80 -6.66 -4.33 -19.48
N ALA A 81 -6.14 -4.65 -18.29
CA ALA A 81 -5.15 -5.70 -18.10
C ALA A 81 -5.66 -6.62 -16.99
N THR A 82 -6.51 -7.58 -17.33
CA THR A 82 -6.83 -8.70 -16.43
C THR A 82 -5.58 -9.52 -16.18
N ILE A 83 -5.26 -9.77 -14.91
CA ILE A 83 -4.02 -10.44 -14.49
C ILE A 83 -4.32 -11.80 -13.91
N ALA A 84 -3.55 -12.81 -14.32
CA ALA A 84 -3.56 -14.15 -13.74
C ALA A 84 -2.17 -14.80 -13.86
N ILE A 85 -1.97 -15.93 -13.21
CA ILE A 85 -0.84 -16.82 -13.47
C ILE A 85 -1.34 -17.95 -14.36
N LEU A 86 -0.76 -18.13 -15.54
CA LEU A 86 -1.09 -19.21 -16.45
C LEU A 86 0.14 -20.07 -16.67
N LYS A 87 0.05 -21.37 -16.34
CA LYS A 87 1.16 -22.33 -16.43
C LYS A 87 2.45 -21.82 -15.75
N GLY A 88 2.29 -21.18 -14.59
CA GLY A 88 3.36 -20.57 -13.79
C GLY A 88 3.87 -19.21 -14.28
N GLN A 89 3.28 -18.64 -15.34
CA GLN A 89 3.72 -17.34 -15.89
C GLN A 89 2.72 -16.24 -15.53
N LEU A 90 3.22 -15.14 -14.98
CA LEU A 90 2.40 -13.99 -14.64
C LEU A 90 1.99 -13.27 -15.93
N THR A 91 0.72 -13.40 -16.29
CA THR A 91 0.16 -12.88 -17.55
C THR A 91 -0.57 -11.58 -17.28
N ILE A 92 -0.20 -10.52 -17.99
CA ILE A 92 -0.70 -9.15 -17.87
C ILE A 92 -1.56 -8.83 -19.10
N GLY A 93 -2.88 -8.79 -18.88
CA GLY A 93 -3.88 -8.77 -19.95
C GLY A 93 -4.17 -10.19 -20.40
N LEU A 94 -5.41 -10.63 -20.21
CA LEU A 94 -5.89 -11.91 -20.71
C LEU A 94 -6.66 -11.70 -22.01
N SER A 95 -6.55 -12.68 -22.92
CA SER A 95 -7.50 -12.81 -24.02
C SER A 95 -8.87 -13.28 -23.52
N GLU A 96 -9.90 -13.07 -24.33
CA GLU A 96 -11.24 -13.59 -24.03
C GLU A 96 -11.22 -15.12 -23.82
N ASP A 97 -10.47 -15.86 -24.64
CA ASP A 97 -10.33 -17.31 -24.49
C ASP A 97 -9.68 -17.70 -23.16
N GLN A 98 -8.68 -16.95 -22.70
CA GLN A 98 -8.05 -17.17 -21.40
C GLN A 98 -8.99 -16.83 -20.24
N ILE A 99 -9.83 -15.80 -20.37
CA ILE A 99 -10.89 -15.48 -19.38
C ILE A 99 -11.90 -16.63 -19.33
N ARG A 100 -12.39 -17.08 -20.49
CA ARG A 100 -13.35 -18.21 -20.61
C ARG A 100 -12.76 -19.50 -20.06
N TYR A 101 -11.47 -19.75 -20.29
CA TYR A 101 -10.72 -20.86 -19.73
C TYR A 101 -10.70 -20.78 -18.20
N LEU A 102 -10.21 -19.68 -17.62
CA LEU A 102 -10.12 -19.51 -16.17
C LEU A 102 -11.47 -19.67 -15.47
N ALA A 103 -12.53 -19.11 -16.06
CA ALA A 103 -13.88 -19.17 -15.50
C ALA A 103 -14.45 -20.60 -15.37
N LYS A 104 -13.91 -21.57 -16.10
CA LYS A 104 -14.34 -22.99 -16.08
C LYS A 104 -13.28 -23.93 -15.52
N ALA A 105 -12.03 -23.49 -15.45
CA ALA A 105 -10.91 -24.31 -15.03
C ALA A 105 -11.09 -24.75 -13.56
N LYS A 106 -10.83 -26.03 -13.31
CA LYS A 106 -10.80 -26.60 -11.96
C LYS A 106 -9.36 -26.56 -11.44
N GLY A 107 -9.20 -26.43 -10.12
CA GLY A 107 -7.88 -26.45 -9.49
C GLY A 107 -7.05 -25.17 -9.69
N VAL A 108 -7.65 -24.08 -10.17
CA VAL A 108 -6.97 -22.78 -10.24
C VAL A 108 -6.70 -22.29 -8.81
N VAL A 109 -5.45 -22.04 -8.48
CA VAL A 109 -5.06 -21.66 -7.12
C VAL A 109 -5.40 -20.19 -6.89
N LYS A 110 -6.15 -19.88 -5.83
CA LYS A 110 -6.30 -18.49 -5.35
C LYS A 110 -4.94 -17.96 -4.89
N ALA A 111 -4.39 -17.00 -5.61
CA ALA A 111 -2.99 -16.59 -5.55
C ALA A 111 -2.81 -15.23 -4.86
N SER A 112 -2.50 -15.25 -3.56
CA SER A 112 -2.00 -14.09 -2.84
C SER A 112 -0.46 -14.06 -2.89
N ARG A 113 0.19 -13.07 -2.24
CA ARG A 113 1.65 -12.89 -2.27
C ARG A 113 2.43 -14.16 -1.98
N ARG A 114 2.06 -14.89 -0.93
CA ARG A 114 2.75 -16.12 -0.49
C ARG A 114 2.58 -17.28 -1.47
N ASP A 115 1.55 -17.23 -2.31
CA ASP A 115 1.19 -18.30 -3.24
C ASP A 115 1.87 -18.10 -4.61
N LEU A 116 2.32 -16.89 -4.95
CA LEU A 116 2.89 -16.57 -6.27
C LEU A 116 4.09 -17.46 -6.63
N ALA A 117 5.08 -17.59 -5.73
CA ALA A 117 6.29 -18.36 -6.00
C ALA A 117 6.03 -19.87 -6.12
N PRO A 118 5.26 -20.51 -5.22
CA PRO A 118 4.86 -21.92 -5.39
C PRO A 118 4.12 -22.19 -6.71
N ILE A 119 3.16 -21.34 -7.09
CA ILE A 119 2.39 -21.49 -8.34
C ILE A 119 3.32 -21.38 -9.56
N ALA A 120 4.21 -20.39 -9.56
CA ALA A 120 5.19 -20.19 -10.63
C ALA A 120 6.14 -21.39 -10.77
N ALA A 121 6.72 -21.84 -9.65
CA ALA A 121 7.66 -22.96 -9.63
C ALA A 121 7.02 -24.29 -10.09
N ALA A 122 5.78 -24.53 -9.67
CA ALA A 122 5.03 -25.74 -10.04
C ALA A 122 4.33 -25.64 -11.41
N LYS A 123 4.48 -24.52 -12.13
CA LYS A 123 3.81 -24.25 -13.41
C LYS A 123 2.29 -24.42 -13.35
N LEU A 124 1.69 -24.01 -12.24
CA LEU A 124 0.24 -24.09 -12.00
C LEU A 124 -0.47 -22.86 -12.55
N ASP A 125 -1.78 -22.98 -12.72
CA ASP A 125 -2.66 -21.82 -12.94
C ASP A 125 -3.06 -21.22 -11.60
N GLY A 126 -3.05 -19.89 -11.54
CA GLY A 126 -3.37 -19.11 -10.36
C GLY A 126 -4.23 -17.91 -10.68
N ALA A 127 -5.29 -17.70 -9.91
CA ALA A 127 -6.11 -16.51 -9.97
C ALA A 127 -5.62 -15.50 -8.92
N THR A 128 -5.08 -14.37 -9.35
CA THR A 128 -4.50 -13.38 -8.44
C THR A 128 -5.57 -12.70 -7.60
N THR A 129 -5.33 -12.57 -6.29
CA THR A 129 -6.14 -11.73 -5.41
C THR A 129 -5.77 -10.26 -5.60
N VAL A 130 -6.36 -9.35 -4.83
CA VAL A 130 -5.93 -7.94 -4.73
C VAL A 130 -4.42 -7.85 -4.45
N ALA A 131 -3.89 -8.50 -3.41
CA ALA A 131 -2.46 -8.57 -3.13
C ALA A 131 -1.61 -9.06 -4.32
N GLY A 132 -1.98 -10.19 -4.94
CA GLY A 132 -1.23 -10.74 -6.08
C GLY A 132 -1.27 -9.81 -7.30
N THR A 133 -2.41 -9.15 -7.52
CA THR A 133 -2.62 -8.23 -8.64
C THR A 133 -1.87 -6.92 -8.44
N ILE A 134 -1.78 -6.40 -7.21
CA ILE A 134 -0.96 -5.24 -6.85
C ILE A 134 0.51 -5.50 -7.22
N ILE A 135 1.05 -6.65 -6.81
CA ILE A 135 2.45 -7.04 -7.12
C ILE A 135 2.66 -7.08 -8.64
N ALA A 136 1.75 -7.74 -9.36
CA ALA A 136 1.85 -7.88 -10.80
C ALA A 136 1.72 -6.54 -11.54
N ALA A 137 0.83 -5.67 -11.08
CA ALA A 137 0.64 -4.32 -11.63
C ALA A 137 1.88 -3.46 -11.42
N GLU A 138 2.50 -3.51 -10.23
CA GLU A 138 3.74 -2.79 -9.93
C GLU A 138 4.91 -3.29 -10.77
N LEU A 139 5.09 -4.61 -10.90
CA LEU A 139 6.09 -5.21 -11.80
C LEU A 139 5.85 -4.84 -13.27
N ALA A 140 4.60 -4.57 -13.63
CA ALA A 140 4.18 -4.16 -14.97
C ALA A 140 4.14 -2.64 -15.17
N ASP A 141 4.52 -1.82 -14.19
CA ASP A 141 4.41 -0.36 -14.21
C ASP A 141 2.97 0.15 -14.51
N ILE A 142 1.95 -0.57 -14.04
CA ILE A 142 0.54 -0.20 -14.18
C ILE A 142 0.08 0.48 -12.87
N PRO A 143 -0.20 1.80 -12.88
CA PRO A 143 -0.38 2.57 -11.65
C PRO A 143 -1.78 2.48 -11.04
N VAL A 144 -2.78 2.03 -11.80
CA VAL A 144 -4.19 1.99 -11.39
C VAL A 144 -4.72 0.56 -11.49
N PHE A 145 -5.33 0.10 -10.41
CA PHE A 145 -5.96 -1.22 -10.28
C PHE A 145 -7.42 -1.04 -9.85
N VAL A 146 -8.34 -1.78 -10.49
CA VAL A 146 -9.76 -1.82 -10.14
C VAL A 146 -10.13 -3.20 -9.60
N THR A 147 -10.86 -3.22 -8.48
CA THR A 147 -11.49 -4.42 -7.91
C THR A 147 -12.89 -4.10 -7.38
N GLY A 148 -13.64 -5.12 -6.97
CA GLY A 148 -14.94 -4.92 -6.33
C GLY A 148 -14.74 -4.31 -4.94
N GLY A 149 -13.90 -4.95 -4.13
CA GLY A 149 -13.68 -4.59 -2.73
C GLY A 149 -12.38 -5.21 -2.26
N ILE A 150 -11.60 -4.51 -1.43
CA ILE A 150 -10.37 -5.06 -0.89
C ILE A 150 -10.66 -6.08 0.22
N GLY A 151 -9.72 -6.98 0.49
CA GLY A 151 -9.68 -7.69 1.77
C GLY A 151 -9.33 -6.73 2.91
N GLY A 152 -9.30 -7.25 4.13
CA GLY A 152 -9.13 -6.44 5.33
C GLY A 152 -8.96 -7.28 6.58
N VAL A 153 -9.15 -6.66 7.73
CA VAL A 153 -9.22 -7.35 9.02
C VAL A 153 -10.56 -8.08 9.08
N HIS A 154 -10.54 -9.38 9.34
CA HIS A 154 -11.78 -10.14 9.52
C HIS A 154 -12.47 -9.74 10.83
N ARG A 155 -13.77 -9.97 10.92
CA ARG A 155 -14.49 -9.77 12.20
C ARG A 155 -13.89 -10.71 13.26
N GLN A 156 -13.66 -10.20 14.46
CA GLN A 156 -12.87 -10.84 15.53
C GLN A 156 -11.36 -10.99 15.22
N GLY A 157 -10.85 -10.24 14.24
CA GLY A 157 -9.45 -10.27 13.82
C GLY A 157 -8.45 -9.91 14.92
N GLU A 158 -8.86 -9.21 15.98
CA GLU A 158 -8.06 -8.95 17.17
C GLU A 158 -7.73 -10.22 17.97
N ASN A 159 -8.57 -11.25 17.86
CA ASN A 159 -8.38 -12.54 18.55
C ASN A 159 -7.78 -13.58 17.60
N THR A 160 -8.25 -13.61 16.34
CA THR A 160 -7.86 -14.64 15.37
C THR A 160 -6.60 -14.29 14.58
N LEU A 161 -6.26 -12.99 14.51
CA LEU A 161 -5.24 -12.44 13.61
C LEU A 161 -5.48 -12.80 12.13
N ASP A 162 -6.73 -13.07 11.75
CA ASP A 162 -7.13 -13.28 10.35
C ASP A 162 -7.21 -11.93 9.63
N ILE A 163 -6.07 -11.53 9.05
CA ILE A 163 -5.88 -10.24 8.39
C ILE A 163 -5.42 -10.49 6.95
N SER A 164 -6.13 -9.90 5.99
CA SER A 164 -5.78 -10.05 4.57
C SER A 164 -4.41 -9.47 4.25
N ALA A 165 -3.61 -10.24 3.51
CA ALA A 165 -2.34 -9.77 2.94
C ALA A 165 -2.50 -8.57 2.00
N ASP A 166 -3.72 -8.28 1.53
CA ASP A 166 -4.01 -7.09 0.73
C ASP A 166 -3.56 -5.81 1.44
N LEU A 167 -3.72 -5.72 2.77
CA LEU A 167 -3.37 -4.53 3.55
C LEU A 167 -1.85 -4.29 3.57
N ASN A 168 -1.07 -5.36 3.73
CA ASN A 168 0.39 -5.26 3.70
C ASN A 168 0.89 -4.92 2.30
N GLU A 169 0.26 -5.43 1.25
CA GLU A 169 0.63 -5.09 -0.13
C GLU A 169 0.27 -3.66 -0.50
N LEU A 170 -0.86 -3.15 0.01
CA LEU A 170 -1.17 -1.72 -0.08
C LEU A 170 -0.10 -0.87 0.61
N GLY A 171 0.43 -1.29 1.77
CA GLY A 171 1.54 -0.60 2.45
C GLY A 171 2.90 -0.67 1.74
N ARG A 172 3.06 -1.56 0.76
CA ARG A 172 4.35 -1.85 0.08
C ARG A 172 4.43 -1.41 -1.37
N SER A 173 3.30 -1.13 -2.01
CA SER A 173 3.25 -0.78 -3.43
C SER A 173 2.87 0.67 -3.66
N LYS A 174 3.08 1.15 -4.89
CA LYS A 174 2.67 2.51 -5.32
C LYS A 174 1.38 2.52 -6.13
N THR A 175 0.60 1.45 -6.05
CA THR A 175 -0.61 1.26 -6.85
C THR A 175 -1.79 2.00 -6.22
N LEU A 176 -2.55 2.73 -7.04
CA LEU A 176 -3.86 3.24 -6.65
C LEU A 176 -4.92 2.16 -6.92
N VAL A 177 -5.62 1.77 -5.87
CA VAL A 177 -6.67 0.75 -5.91
C VAL A 177 -8.04 1.40 -5.79
N VAL A 178 -8.86 1.22 -6.83
CA VAL A 178 -10.26 1.65 -6.87
C VAL A 178 -11.15 0.48 -6.48
N CYS A 179 -11.95 0.65 -5.43
CA CYS A 179 -12.82 -0.39 -4.92
C CYS A 179 -14.05 0.20 -4.23
N SER A 180 -15.05 -0.61 -3.89
CA SER A 180 -16.22 -0.18 -3.12
C SER A 180 -16.01 -0.32 -1.62
N GLY A 181 -14.81 0.07 -1.16
CA GLY A 181 -14.36 -0.11 0.21
C GLY A 181 -13.88 -1.53 0.49
N VAL A 182 -14.09 -1.97 1.73
CA VAL A 182 -13.71 -3.30 2.22
C VAL A 182 -14.91 -4.23 2.05
N LYS A 183 -14.70 -5.51 1.68
CA LYS A 183 -15.79 -6.49 1.56
C LYS A 183 -16.63 -6.52 2.85
N SER A 184 -17.95 -6.47 2.75
CA SER A 184 -18.88 -6.27 3.88
C SER A 184 -18.82 -7.33 5.00
N ILE A 185 -18.24 -8.49 4.69
CA ILE A 185 -18.00 -9.59 5.65
C ILE A 185 -16.86 -9.31 6.65
N LEU A 186 -16.13 -8.21 6.45
CA LEU A 186 -14.94 -7.85 7.21
C LEU A 186 -15.26 -6.75 8.25
N ASP A 187 -14.26 -6.40 9.05
CA ASP A 187 -14.32 -5.30 10.02
C ASP A 187 -13.74 -4.02 9.40
N ILE A 188 -14.61 -3.06 9.12
CA ILE A 188 -14.21 -1.80 8.45
C ILE A 188 -13.36 -0.94 9.38
N GLY A 189 -13.77 -0.78 10.65
CA GLY A 189 -13.05 0.05 11.61
C GLY A 189 -11.61 -0.42 11.80
N ARG A 190 -11.42 -1.70 12.12
CA ARG A 190 -10.07 -2.28 12.28
C ARG A 190 -9.27 -2.23 10.98
N THR A 191 -9.92 -2.36 9.82
CA THR A 191 -9.23 -2.26 8.53
C THR A 191 -8.70 -0.84 8.29
N LEU A 192 -9.47 0.20 8.64
CA LEU A 192 -9.02 1.59 8.51
C LEU A 192 -7.83 1.88 9.44
N GLU A 193 -7.88 1.44 10.69
CA GLU A 193 -6.75 1.56 11.65
C GLU A 193 -5.49 0.83 11.16
N TYR A 194 -5.66 -0.35 10.57
CA TYR A 194 -4.54 -1.10 10.01
C TYR A 194 -3.93 -0.38 8.80
N LEU A 195 -4.77 0.18 7.91
CA LEU A 195 -4.30 0.94 6.75
C LEU A 195 -3.58 2.22 7.15
N GLU A 196 -4.03 2.91 8.20
CA GLU A 196 -3.30 4.02 8.82
C GLU A 196 -1.92 3.57 9.28
N THR A 197 -1.85 2.46 10.04
CA THR A 197 -0.58 1.89 10.52
C THR A 197 0.37 1.53 9.38
N GLN A 198 -0.15 1.06 8.23
CA GLN A 198 0.64 0.76 7.03
C GLN A 198 0.98 1.99 6.18
N GLY A 199 0.57 3.20 6.58
CA GLY A 199 0.81 4.43 5.83
C GLY A 199 0.07 4.51 4.49
N VAL A 200 -1.04 3.79 4.35
CA VAL A 200 -1.85 3.77 3.12
C VAL A 200 -2.79 4.97 3.12
N CYS A 201 -2.77 5.76 2.04
CA CYS A 201 -3.70 6.87 1.88
C CYS A 201 -5.10 6.35 1.52
N VAL A 202 -6.10 6.62 2.35
CA VAL A 202 -7.49 6.18 2.12
C VAL A 202 -8.39 7.38 1.83
N CYS A 203 -9.05 7.35 0.68
CA CYS A 203 -9.95 8.40 0.21
C CYS A 203 -11.34 7.85 -0.09
N ALA A 204 -12.39 8.53 0.37
CA ALA A 204 -13.74 8.34 -0.19
C ALA A 204 -13.87 9.09 -1.52
N PHE A 205 -14.57 8.51 -2.49
CA PHE A 205 -14.81 9.13 -3.80
C PHE A 205 -16.19 9.83 -3.85
N GLY A 206 -16.19 11.08 -4.30
CA GLY A 206 -17.40 11.89 -4.49
C GLY A 206 -17.51 13.05 -3.49
N GLN A 207 -18.75 13.34 -3.07
CA GLN A 207 -19.06 14.53 -2.27
C GLN A 207 -18.92 14.33 -0.75
N SER A 208 -18.97 13.08 -0.27
CA SER A 208 -18.93 12.73 1.16
C SER A 208 -17.59 12.09 1.54
N THR A 209 -17.25 12.13 2.84
CA THR A 209 -16.18 11.33 3.45
C THR A 209 -16.69 9.99 3.98
N ASP A 210 -17.99 9.69 3.86
CA ASP A 210 -18.55 8.39 4.25
C ASP A 210 -17.82 7.25 3.53
N PHE A 211 -17.30 6.30 4.30
CA PHE A 211 -16.63 5.14 3.74
C PHE A 211 -17.70 4.10 3.31
N PRO A 212 -17.68 3.59 2.08
CA PRO A 212 -18.68 2.61 1.61
C PRO A 212 -18.44 1.22 2.22
N ALA A 213 -19.53 0.48 2.42
CA ALA A 213 -19.52 -0.86 3.01
C ALA A 213 -19.78 -1.96 1.95
N PHE A 214 -19.16 -1.82 0.77
CA PHE A 214 -19.34 -2.71 -0.38
C PHE A 214 -20.76 -2.68 -0.99
N TYR A 215 -21.75 -3.27 -0.33
CA TYR A 215 -23.15 -3.33 -0.79
C TYR A 215 -23.96 -2.08 -0.43
N THR A 216 -23.45 -1.24 0.46
CA THR A 216 -24.09 0.01 0.89
C THR A 216 -23.16 1.20 0.65
N PRO A 217 -23.71 2.38 0.29
CA PRO A 217 -22.90 3.57 0.05
C PRO A 217 -22.28 4.15 1.32
N LYS A 218 -22.76 3.72 2.50
CA LYS A 218 -22.29 4.17 3.82
C LYS A 218 -22.09 2.97 4.75
N SER A 219 -21.09 3.08 5.63
CA SER A 219 -20.73 2.05 6.62
C SER A 219 -20.82 2.50 8.08
N GLY A 220 -21.13 3.78 8.33
CA GLY A 220 -20.95 4.40 9.65
C GLY A 220 -19.51 4.85 9.94
N TYR A 221 -18.54 4.47 9.10
CA TYR A 221 -17.15 4.94 9.16
C TYR A 221 -16.89 6.05 8.13
N ARG A 222 -15.82 6.81 8.33
CA ARG A 222 -15.36 7.86 7.42
C ARG A 222 -13.95 7.56 6.92
N ALA A 223 -13.69 7.88 5.67
CA ALA A 223 -12.33 7.93 5.15
C ALA A 223 -11.60 9.18 5.72
N PRO A 224 -10.28 9.08 6.00
CA PRO A 224 -9.47 10.24 6.41
C PRO A 224 -9.43 11.36 5.38
N HIS A 225 -9.54 11.02 4.08
CA HIS A 225 -9.51 11.97 2.98
C HIS A 225 -10.67 11.76 2.00
N ARG A 226 -10.85 12.72 1.09
CA ARG A 226 -11.85 12.69 0.02
C ARG A 226 -11.22 13.12 -1.30
N VAL A 227 -11.63 12.45 -2.37
CA VAL A 227 -11.40 12.91 -3.75
C VAL A 227 -12.76 13.15 -4.42
N SER A 228 -12.93 14.31 -5.03
CA SER A 228 -14.21 14.73 -5.63
C SER A 228 -14.54 14.01 -6.93
N ASP A 229 -13.51 13.68 -7.69
CA ASP A 229 -13.58 13.21 -9.07
C ASP A 229 -12.26 12.51 -9.47
N ALA A 230 -12.24 11.99 -10.70
CA ALA A 230 -11.10 11.26 -11.24
C ALA A 230 -9.85 12.14 -11.43
N GLN A 231 -10.01 13.43 -11.73
CA GLN A 231 -8.90 14.36 -11.92
C GLN A 231 -8.19 14.63 -10.58
N HIS A 232 -8.96 14.82 -9.51
CA HIS A 232 -8.43 14.96 -8.16
C HIS A 232 -7.67 13.69 -7.74
N ALA A 233 -8.25 12.50 -7.92
CA ALA A 233 -7.55 11.25 -7.62
C ALA A 233 -6.26 11.07 -8.45
N ALA A 234 -6.24 11.46 -9.72
CA ALA A 234 -5.03 11.46 -10.54
C ALA A 234 -3.96 12.43 -10.04
N LYS A 235 -4.34 13.64 -9.60
CA LYS A 235 -3.42 14.61 -8.97
C LYS A 235 -2.84 14.08 -7.67
N LEU A 236 -3.67 13.43 -6.84
CA LEU A 236 -3.23 12.80 -5.60
C LEU A 236 -2.15 11.72 -5.87
N LEU A 237 -2.39 10.84 -6.84
CA LEU A 237 -1.43 9.82 -7.25
C LEU A 237 -0.12 10.44 -7.80
N GLN A 238 -0.22 11.48 -8.62
CA GLN A 238 0.95 12.21 -9.11
C GLN A 238 1.74 12.87 -7.97
N ALA A 239 1.06 13.43 -6.97
CA ALA A 239 1.70 14.01 -5.79
C ALA A 239 2.43 12.95 -4.96
N ALA A 240 1.82 11.78 -4.74
CA ALA A 240 2.46 10.65 -4.06
C ALA A 240 3.76 10.22 -4.76
N TYR A 241 3.76 10.18 -6.10
CA TYR A 241 4.99 9.90 -6.88
C TYR A 241 6.06 10.98 -6.72
N ASN A 242 5.66 12.25 -6.75
CA ASN A 242 6.60 13.36 -6.58
C ASN A 242 7.26 13.38 -5.20
N LEU A 243 6.50 13.00 -4.16
CA LEU A 243 6.98 12.84 -2.79
C LEU A 243 7.73 11.52 -2.55
N ARG A 244 7.79 10.64 -3.56
CA ARG A 244 8.43 9.32 -3.49
C ARG A 244 7.87 8.45 -2.37
N LEU A 245 6.57 8.56 -2.10
CA LEU A 245 5.90 7.67 -1.16
C LEU A 245 5.91 6.24 -1.71
N ASN A 246 6.18 5.28 -0.84
CA ASN A 246 6.21 3.85 -1.16
C ASN A 246 5.01 3.13 -0.52
N SER A 247 3.84 3.75 -0.58
CA SER A 247 2.58 3.20 -0.11
C SER A 247 1.47 3.48 -1.13
N GLY A 248 0.45 2.63 -1.11
CA GLY A 248 -0.65 2.63 -2.04
C GLY A 248 -1.70 3.68 -1.66
N ILE A 249 -2.67 3.83 -2.55
CA ILE A 249 -3.82 4.70 -2.34
C ILE A 249 -5.08 3.88 -2.53
N VAL A 250 -5.99 3.92 -1.57
CA VAL A 250 -7.33 3.34 -1.71
C VAL A 250 -8.31 4.46 -2.05
N VAL A 251 -8.97 4.34 -3.19
CA VAL A 251 -10.11 5.20 -3.58
C VAL A 251 -11.38 4.39 -3.43
N ALA A 252 -12.10 4.61 -2.33
CA ALA A 252 -13.31 3.92 -1.97
C ALA A 252 -14.53 4.58 -2.64
N VAL A 253 -15.11 3.90 -3.63
CA VAL A 253 -16.21 4.37 -4.48
C VAL A 253 -17.53 3.77 -3.99
N PRO A 254 -18.52 4.58 -3.57
CA PRO A 254 -19.81 4.07 -3.18
C PRO A 254 -20.52 3.37 -4.36
N ILE A 255 -21.22 2.29 -4.06
CA ILE A 255 -22.14 1.65 -5.01
C ILE A 255 -23.21 2.66 -5.46
N PRO A 256 -23.64 2.67 -6.74
CA PRO A 256 -24.74 3.53 -7.17
C PRO A 256 -26.03 3.23 -6.39
N GLN A 257 -26.79 4.28 -6.08
CA GLN A 257 -27.92 4.20 -5.14
C GLN A 257 -29.01 3.23 -5.61
N GLU A 258 -29.22 3.10 -6.93
CA GLU A 258 -30.19 2.20 -7.53
C GLU A 258 -29.84 0.71 -7.36
N PHE A 259 -28.58 0.39 -7.07
CA PHE A 259 -28.11 -0.97 -6.80
C PHE A 259 -27.75 -1.22 -5.33
N ALA A 260 -27.85 -0.19 -4.49
CA ALA A 260 -27.53 -0.28 -3.07
C ALA A 260 -28.52 -1.22 -2.35
N MET A 261 -27.98 -2.06 -1.47
CA MET A 261 -28.81 -2.94 -0.65
C MET A 261 -29.29 -2.23 0.61
N ASN A 262 -30.36 -2.74 1.21
CA ASN A 262 -30.76 -2.32 2.54
C ASN A 262 -29.74 -2.83 3.58
N GLU A 263 -29.18 -1.90 4.35
CA GLU A 263 -28.13 -2.16 5.35
C GLU A 263 -28.52 -3.24 6.36
N LYS A 264 -29.74 -3.18 6.91
CA LYS A 264 -30.21 -4.17 7.89
C LYS A 264 -30.35 -5.56 7.28
N VAL A 265 -30.88 -5.64 6.06
CA VAL A 265 -31.08 -6.92 5.36
C VAL A 265 -29.74 -7.59 5.04
N ILE A 266 -28.77 -6.82 4.55
CA ILE A 266 -27.46 -7.37 4.20
C ILE A 266 -26.66 -7.75 5.45
N GLU A 267 -26.72 -6.96 6.52
CA GLU A 267 -26.02 -7.27 7.78
C GLU A 267 -26.57 -8.54 8.43
N VAL A 268 -27.90 -8.73 8.47
CA VAL A 268 -28.50 -9.98 8.95
C VAL A 268 -28.03 -11.18 8.13
N SER A 269 -27.94 -11.03 6.80
CA SER A 269 -27.46 -12.09 5.91
C SER A 269 -25.99 -12.43 6.16
N ILE A 270 -25.14 -11.42 6.40
CA ILE A 270 -23.72 -11.58 6.70
C ILE A 270 -23.52 -12.26 8.05
N GLN A 271 -24.22 -11.83 9.10
CA GLN A 271 -24.14 -12.44 10.44
C GLN A 271 -24.53 -13.91 10.42
N ARG A 272 -25.59 -14.26 9.68
CA ARG A 272 -25.98 -15.66 9.47
C ARG A 272 -24.88 -16.45 8.76
N ALA A 273 -24.31 -15.90 7.69
CA ALA A 273 -23.23 -16.56 6.95
C ALA A 273 -21.97 -16.77 7.79
N LEU A 274 -21.61 -15.80 8.65
CA LEU A 274 -20.48 -15.90 9.58
C LEU A 274 -20.70 -17.01 10.61
N LYS A 275 -21.92 -17.10 11.18
CA LYS A 275 -22.28 -18.19 12.10
C LYS A 275 -22.17 -19.55 11.43
N GLU A 276 -22.70 -19.68 10.21
CA GLU A 276 -22.63 -20.92 9.44
C GLU A 276 -21.18 -21.31 9.09
N ALA A 277 -20.33 -20.34 8.78
CA ALA A 277 -18.91 -20.58 8.51
C ALA A 277 -18.19 -21.12 9.76
N ALA A 278 -18.48 -20.54 10.93
CA ALA A 278 -17.92 -20.99 12.21
C ALA A 278 -18.39 -22.40 12.58
N GLU A 279 -19.69 -22.70 12.45
CA GLU A 279 -20.27 -24.02 12.70
C GLU A 279 -19.65 -25.11 11.80
N LYS A 280 -19.29 -24.76 10.57
CA LYS A 280 -18.64 -25.66 9.60
C LYS A 280 -17.11 -25.68 9.70
N GLY A 281 -16.51 -24.88 10.58
CA GLY A 281 -15.05 -24.79 10.72
C GLY A 281 -14.33 -24.27 9.48
N ILE A 282 -14.98 -23.42 8.66
CA ILE A 282 -14.35 -22.82 7.49
C ILE A 282 -13.32 -21.79 7.95
N GLN A 283 -12.07 -21.93 7.51
CA GLN A 283 -10.95 -21.10 7.97
C GLN A 283 -10.03 -20.64 6.82
N GLY A 284 -9.29 -19.56 7.08
CA GLY A 284 -8.29 -19.02 6.17
C GLY A 284 -8.87 -18.59 4.81
N LYS A 285 -8.18 -18.96 3.73
CA LYS A 285 -8.47 -18.45 2.38
C LYS A 285 -9.84 -18.85 1.80
N GLU A 286 -10.49 -19.86 2.40
CA GLU A 286 -11.80 -20.40 2.03
C GLU A 286 -12.97 -19.62 2.67
N VAL A 287 -12.72 -18.78 3.67
CA VAL A 287 -13.75 -18.00 4.38
C VAL A 287 -14.45 -17.02 3.44
N THR A 288 -13.71 -16.19 2.71
CA THR A 288 -14.30 -15.18 1.82
C THR A 288 -15.20 -15.77 0.73
N PRO A 289 -14.77 -16.78 -0.06
CA PRO A 289 -15.64 -17.37 -1.09
C PRO A 289 -16.90 -18.01 -0.50
N PHE A 290 -16.76 -18.71 0.63
CA PHE A 290 -17.91 -19.29 1.34
C PHE A 290 -18.93 -18.23 1.75
N LEU A 291 -18.48 -17.14 2.39
CA LEU A 291 -19.36 -16.08 2.87
C LEU A 291 -20.06 -15.34 1.73
N LEU A 292 -19.37 -15.05 0.63
CA LEU A 292 -19.99 -14.41 -0.54
C LEU A 292 -21.06 -15.32 -1.16
N SER A 293 -20.80 -16.63 -1.26
CA SER A 293 -21.79 -17.59 -1.74
C SER A 293 -23.00 -17.71 -0.81
N ALA A 294 -22.78 -17.73 0.51
CA ALA A 294 -23.85 -17.82 1.49
C ALA A 294 -24.74 -16.55 1.47
N VAL A 295 -24.14 -15.37 1.36
CA VAL A 295 -24.87 -14.09 1.24
C VAL A 295 -25.64 -14.01 -0.09
N ALA A 296 -25.06 -14.47 -1.20
CA ALA A 296 -25.75 -14.56 -2.48
C ALA A 296 -27.00 -15.44 -2.40
N LYS A 297 -26.89 -16.61 -1.76
CA LYS A 297 -28.02 -17.52 -1.54
C LYS A 297 -29.08 -16.90 -0.63
N ALA A 298 -28.68 -16.29 0.49
CA ALA A 298 -29.59 -15.67 1.45
C ALA A 298 -30.37 -14.49 0.88
N THR A 299 -29.80 -13.78 -0.10
CA THR A 299 -30.39 -12.58 -0.73
C THR A 299 -31.08 -12.88 -2.06
N GLY A 300 -31.25 -14.16 -2.43
CA GLY A 300 -31.86 -14.55 -3.72
C GLY A 300 -31.10 -14.01 -4.94
N GLY A 301 -29.79 -13.80 -4.83
CA GLY A 301 -28.95 -13.25 -5.89
C GLY A 301 -28.84 -11.72 -5.93
N ALA A 302 -29.60 -10.98 -5.10
CA ALA A 302 -29.54 -9.51 -5.08
C ALA A 302 -28.14 -8.96 -4.76
N SER A 303 -27.41 -9.61 -3.85
CA SER A 303 -26.01 -9.24 -3.55
C SER A 303 -25.05 -9.50 -4.70
N LEU A 304 -25.28 -10.54 -5.52
CA LEU A 304 -24.49 -10.76 -6.74
C LEU A 304 -24.72 -9.63 -7.75
N ASN A 305 -25.98 -9.23 -7.96
CA ASN A 305 -26.32 -8.11 -8.84
C ASN A 305 -25.67 -6.79 -8.37
N ALA A 306 -25.71 -6.52 -7.06
CA ALA A 306 -25.02 -5.38 -6.46
C ALA A 306 -23.49 -5.46 -6.66
N ASN A 307 -22.90 -6.65 -6.50
CA ASN A 307 -21.47 -6.89 -6.74
C ASN A 307 -21.06 -6.64 -8.21
N ILE A 308 -21.92 -7.03 -9.15
CA ILE A 308 -21.70 -6.75 -10.59
C ILE A 308 -21.83 -5.25 -10.86
N ALA A 309 -22.80 -4.57 -10.26
CA ALA A 309 -23.00 -3.13 -10.45
C ALA A 309 -21.82 -2.31 -9.89
N LEU A 310 -21.34 -2.66 -8.70
CA LEU A 310 -20.24 -1.94 -8.06
C LEU A 310 -18.92 -2.12 -8.81
N ILE A 311 -18.58 -3.32 -9.30
CA ILE A 311 -17.32 -3.50 -10.06
C ILE A 311 -17.34 -2.73 -11.37
N LYS A 312 -18.49 -2.68 -12.05
CA LYS A 312 -18.67 -1.85 -13.25
C LYS A 312 -18.51 -0.36 -12.94
N ASN A 313 -19.04 0.11 -11.81
CA ASN A 313 -18.87 1.49 -11.37
C ASN A 313 -17.40 1.80 -11.07
N ASN A 314 -16.72 0.89 -10.36
CA ASN A 314 -15.30 1.02 -10.04
C ASN A 314 -14.43 1.03 -11.31
N ALA A 315 -14.79 0.24 -12.32
CA ALA A 315 -14.13 0.23 -13.63
C ALA A 315 -14.24 1.58 -14.34
N LYS A 316 -15.43 2.20 -14.31
CA LYS A 316 -15.63 3.56 -14.85
C LYS A 316 -14.73 4.57 -14.16
N VAL A 317 -14.71 4.56 -12.82
CA VAL A 317 -13.89 5.49 -12.03
C VAL A 317 -12.40 5.25 -12.28
N GLY A 318 -11.93 4.00 -12.24
CA GLY A 318 -10.53 3.65 -12.46
C GLY A 318 -10.02 3.98 -13.86
N ALA A 319 -10.82 3.73 -14.91
CA ALA A 319 -10.46 4.11 -16.26
C ALA A 319 -10.30 5.64 -16.40
N ASN A 320 -11.24 6.41 -15.86
CA ASN A 320 -11.15 7.87 -15.86
C ASN A 320 -9.91 8.36 -15.09
N ILE A 321 -9.59 7.77 -13.94
CA ILE A 321 -8.37 8.13 -13.17
C ILE A 321 -7.11 7.85 -14.00
N ALA A 322 -7.03 6.68 -14.65
CA ALA A 322 -5.88 6.33 -15.48
C ALA A 322 -5.70 7.29 -16.67
N VAL A 323 -6.80 7.68 -17.32
CA VAL A 323 -6.82 8.67 -18.40
C VAL A 323 -6.39 10.05 -17.91
N GLU A 324 -6.91 10.53 -16.78
CA GLU A 324 -6.52 11.83 -16.21
C GLU A 324 -5.06 11.84 -15.77
N LEU A 325 -4.56 10.77 -15.15
CA LEU A 325 -3.14 10.63 -14.80
C LEU A 325 -2.26 10.73 -16.06
N LYS A 326 -2.71 10.11 -17.15
CA LYS A 326 -2.01 10.17 -18.42
C LYS A 326 -1.95 11.59 -19.00
N LYS A 327 -3.05 12.35 -18.92
CA LYS A 327 -3.09 13.76 -19.32
C LYS A 327 -2.09 14.60 -18.51
N LEU A 328 -2.01 14.42 -17.20
CA LEU A 328 -1.08 15.14 -16.32
C LEU A 328 0.39 14.90 -16.71
N LYS A 329 0.77 13.65 -16.98
CA LYS A 329 2.14 13.30 -17.41
C LYS A 329 2.50 13.92 -18.77
N ASN A 330 1.55 13.99 -19.70
CA ASN A 330 1.77 14.59 -21.02
C ASN A 330 1.99 16.12 -20.94
N VAL A 331 1.27 16.81 -20.05
CA VAL A 331 1.46 18.25 -19.82
C VAL A 331 2.85 18.52 -19.23
N GLY A 332 3.27 17.76 -18.20
CA GLY A 332 4.61 17.90 -17.62
C GLY A 332 5.75 17.69 -18.62
N ASN A 333 5.61 16.69 -19.52
CA ASN A 333 6.57 16.44 -20.57
C ASN A 333 6.60 17.54 -21.65
N SER A 334 5.45 18.14 -21.96
CA SER A 334 5.35 19.22 -22.96
C SER A 334 5.93 20.55 -22.46
N PHE A 335 5.85 20.82 -21.15
CA PHE A 335 6.52 21.96 -20.55
C PHE A 335 8.04 21.77 -20.50
N ASN A 336 8.54 20.58 -20.13
CA ASN A 336 9.98 20.30 -20.13
C ASN A 336 10.60 20.31 -21.55
N SER A 337 9.87 19.85 -22.57
CA SER A 337 10.35 19.89 -23.96
C SER A 337 10.38 21.31 -24.55
N LYS A 338 9.51 22.22 -24.07
CA LYS A 338 9.55 23.65 -24.43
C LYS A 338 10.66 24.42 -23.71
N VAL A 339 11.00 24.05 -22.47
CA VAL A 339 12.12 24.65 -21.72
C VAL A 339 13.49 24.19 -22.28
N GLY A 340 13.57 23.01 -22.90
CA GLY A 340 14.78 22.49 -23.54
C GLY A 340 15.16 23.08 -24.90
N LYS A 341 14.39 24.05 -25.44
CA LYS A 341 14.66 24.75 -26.70
C LYS A 341 14.83 26.28 -26.54
N GLY A 342 15.30 26.72 -25.37
CA GLY A 342 15.82 28.07 -25.17
C GLY A 342 17.33 28.10 -25.40
N SER A 343 17.77 28.93 -26.34
CA SER A 343 19.16 29.23 -26.68
C SER A 343 20.09 29.43 -25.49
N GLY A 344 21.32 28.94 -25.63
CA GLY A 344 22.36 28.98 -24.62
C GLY A 344 22.61 30.36 -24.00
N GLY A 345 22.67 30.35 -22.67
CA GLY A 345 23.28 31.37 -21.83
C GLY A 345 23.73 30.69 -20.55
N ASN A 346 25.04 30.54 -20.36
CA ASN A 346 25.63 30.05 -19.12
C ASN A 346 25.24 31.02 -17.99
N SER A 347 24.20 30.69 -17.23
CA SER A 347 23.92 31.34 -15.96
C SER A 347 24.04 30.30 -14.86
N VAL A 348 25.27 30.20 -14.33
CA VAL A 348 25.52 29.58 -13.04
C VAL A 348 24.75 30.40 -12.02
N ARG A 349 23.64 29.87 -11.50
CA ARG A 349 22.96 30.50 -10.37
C ARG A 349 23.79 30.24 -9.12
N HIS A 350 24.61 31.21 -8.75
CA HIS A 350 25.17 31.29 -7.40
C HIS A 350 24.02 31.57 -6.43
N PHE A 351 23.81 30.66 -5.49
CA PHE A 351 23.05 30.97 -4.29
C PHE A 351 23.85 31.99 -3.48
N HIS A 352 23.33 33.21 -3.35
CA HIS A 352 23.83 34.20 -2.41
C HIS A 352 23.37 33.82 -1.00
N SER A 353 24.27 33.31 -0.16
CA SER A 353 24.11 33.42 1.29
C SER A 353 24.64 34.79 1.69
N SER A 354 23.74 35.72 2.00
CA SER A 354 24.09 37.02 2.55
C SER A 354 24.35 36.89 4.05
N SER A 355 25.63 36.90 4.43
CA SER A 355 26.12 37.46 5.70
C SER A 355 27.47 38.12 5.44
N ARG A 356 27.44 39.43 5.17
CA ARG A 356 28.61 40.30 5.30
C ARG A 356 28.71 40.69 6.77
N ALA A 357 29.82 40.35 7.41
CA ALA A 357 30.29 41.04 8.59
C ALA A 357 31.58 41.74 8.19
N ASP A 358 31.57 43.07 8.26
CA ASP A 358 32.75 43.92 8.10
C ASP A 358 33.76 43.59 9.21
N CYS A 359 35.03 43.55 8.83
CA CYS A 359 36.18 43.38 9.71
C CYS A 359 36.89 44.72 9.89
N ASP A 360 37.18 45.08 11.14
CA ASP A 360 38.22 45.98 11.67
C ASP A 360 37.91 46.10 13.19
N THR A 361 38.76 45.87 14.19
CA THR A 361 40.23 45.95 14.39
C THR A 361 40.68 45.07 15.58
N ASP A 362 41.95 44.65 15.54
CA ASP A 362 42.92 44.20 16.57
C ASP A 362 42.51 44.10 18.07
N ASP A 363 42.73 42.94 18.70
CA ASP A 363 43.88 42.66 19.60
C ASP A 363 43.65 41.44 20.55
N ALA A 364 44.70 40.63 20.70
CA ALA A 364 44.98 39.59 21.70
C ALA A 364 44.38 38.16 21.54
N PRO A 365 45.22 37.11 21.63
CA PRO A 365 44.80 35.71 21.70
C PRO A 365 44.57 35.30 23.17
N LEU A 366 43.78 34.24 23.39
CA LEU A 366 43.83 33.26 24.50
C LEU A 366 42.42 32.73 24.77
N ILE A 367 42.02 31.69 24.04
CA ILE A 367 40.95 30.79 24.50
C ILE A 367 41.50 29.37 24.57
N GLU A 368 41.55 28.92 25.81
CA GLU A 368 41.82 27.57 26.30
C GLU A 368 40.80 26.54 25.77
N PRO A 369 41.11 25.23 25.78
CA PRO A 369 40.20 24.18 25.33
C PRO A 369 39.06 23.92 26.34
N SER A 370 38.23 24.93 26.59
CA SER A 370 37.07 24.86 27.50
C SER A 370 35.91 25.74 26.99
N LYS A 371 35.45 25.50 25.75
CA LYS A 371 34.11 25.86 25.23
C LYS A 371 33.90 25.27 23.83
N MET A 372 33.46 24.02 23.75
CA MET A 372 32.87 23.45 22.53
C MET A 372 31.35 23.43 22.68
N CYS A 373 30.69 24.49 22.18
CA CYS A 373 29.31 24.56 21.66
C CYS A 373 29.37 25.70 20.63
N ASP A 374 28.85 25.68 19.40
CA ASP A 374 27.72 24.97 18.82
C ASP A 374 28.13 24.34 17.48
N GLY A 375 27.89 23.04 17.35
CA GLY A 375 27.68 22.42 16.04
C GLY A 375 26.19 22.15 15.94
N ASP A 376 25.53 22.67 14.90
CA ASP A 376 24.11 22.40 14.65
C ASP A 376 23.89 20.89 14.51
N VAL A 377 23.35 20.26 15.57
CA VAL A 377 22.93 18.87 15.54
C VAL A 377 21.54 18.82 14.95
N LEU A 378 21.46 18.45 13.66
CA LEU A 378 20.19 18.14 13.00
C LEU A 378 19.79 16.69 13.30
N VAL A 379 18.87 16.50 14.25
CA VAL A 379 18.22 15.21 14.50
C VAL A 379 16.98 15.09 13.62
N ILE A 380 16.96 14.13 12.69
CA ILE A 380 15.77 13.76 11.91
C ILE A 380 15.32 12.36 12.34
N GLY A 381 14.19 12.29 13.05
CA GLY A 381 13.50 11.07 13.41
C GLY A 381 13.93 10.46 14.75
N GLY A 382 12.95 9.97 15.51
CA GLY A 382 13.15 9.12 16.67
C GLY A 382 12.91 7.66 16.31
N ALA A 383 13.71 6.76 16.87
CA ALA A 383 13.48 5.32 16.84
C ALA A 383 13.19 4.84 18.26
N ASN A 384 12.08 4.13 18.47
CA ASN A 384 11.91 3.35 19.70
C ASN A 384 12.79 2.10 19.58
N VAL A 385 13.86 2.05 20.35
CA VAL A 385 14.72 0.88 20.48
C VAL A 385 14.47 0.27 21.84
N ASP A 386 13.73 -0.83 21.87
CA ASP A 386 13.56 -1.61 23.09
C ASP A 386 14.78 -2.52 23.26
N ARG A 387 15.64 -2.21 24.24
CA ARG A 387 16.82 -3.02 24.58
C ARG A 387 16.66 -3.59 25.97
N ALA A 388 16.35 -4.88 26.05
CA ALA A 388 16.45 -5.64 27.29
C ALA A 388 17.91 -6.00 27.56
N TYR A 389 18.50 -5.45 28.63
CA TYR A 389 19.79 -5.89 29.15
C TYR A 389 19.57 -6.81 30.34
N ARG A 390 20.21 -7.99 30.32
CA ARG A 390 20.30 -8.84 31.50
C ARG A 390 21.56 -8.44 32.28
N LEU A 391 21.40 -7.55 33.26
CA LEU A 391 22.48 -7.20 34.17
C LEU A 391 22.73 -8.40 35.10
N LYS A 392 23.96 -8.90 35.11
CA LYS A 392 24.46 -9.75 36.20
C LYS A 392 25.02 -8.82 37.28
N GLU A 393 24.65 -9.06 38.54
CA GLU A 393 24.89 -8.18 39.70
C GLU A 393 26.37 -7.84 39.96
N GLU A 394 27.33 -8.51 39.32
CA GLU A 394 28.76 -8.37 39.63
C GLU A 394 29.43 -7.08 39.08
N ARG A 395 28.71 -6.20 38.38
CA ARG A 395 29.32 -4.98 37.78
C ARG A 395 28.50 -3.70 37.95
N VAL A 396 27.81 -3.53 39.07
CA VAL A 396 27.32 -2.20 39.46
C VAL A 396 28.27 -1.63 40.52
N GLN A 397 29.29 -0.88 40.09
CA GLN A 397 29.97 0.04 40.99
C GLN A 397 29.09 1.27 41.16
N VAL A 398 28.41 1.36 42.30
CA VAL A 398 27.69 2.57 42.70
C VAL A 398 28.72 3.57 43.20
N VAL A 399 29.07 4.56 42.37
CA VAL A 399 29.81 5.74 42.82
C VAL A 399 28.79 6.72 43.38
N VAL A 400 28.74 6.86 44.70
CA VAL A 400 27.92 7.87 45.38
C VAL A 400 28.79 9.11 45.60
N GLU A 401 28.63 10.13 44.75
CA GLU A 401 29.16 11.47 45.05
C GLU A 401 28.13 12.25 45.87
N TYR A 402 28.49 12.58 47.11
CA TYR A 402 27.66 13.43 47.97
C TYR A 402 27.94 14.90 47.72
N TRP A 403 26.96 15.61 47.16
CA TRP A 403 26.92 17.07 47.20
C TRP A 403 26.20 17.52 48.47
N LYS A 404 26.94 18.12 49.40
CA LYS A 404 26.37 18.83 50.56
C LYS A 404 25.78 20.16 50.09
N VAL A 405 24.46 20.29 50.15
CA VAL A 405 23.77 21.58 50.13
C VAL A 405 22.93 21.69 51.41
N ASN A 406 23.32 22.66 52.25
CA ASN A 406 22.60 23.31 53.35
C ASN A 406 21.43 22.57 54.04
N ASN A 407 21.71 22.19 55.30
CA ASN A 407 20.81 22.22 56.46
C ASN A 407 19.33 21.83 56.25
N THR A 408 19.06 20.54 56.08
CA THR A 408 18.01 19.84 56.84
C THR A 408 18.18 18.33 56.69
N SER A 409 18.50 17.65 57.79
CA SER A 409 18.58 16.20 57.86
C SER A 409 17.20 15.60 58.04
N VAL A 410 16.73 14.81 57.06
CA VAL A 410 15.64 13.84 57.27
C VAL A 410 16.19 12.46 56.93
N TYR A 411 16.35 11.64 57.97
CA TYR A 411 16.64 10.22 57.88
C TYR A 411 15.38 9.46 57.46
N ALA A 412 15.48 8.61 56.45
CA ALA A 412 14.54 7.51 56.22
C ALA A 412 15.33 6.25 55.88
N ASP A 413 15.29 5.28 56.80
CA ASP A 413 15.89 3.94 56.72
C ASP A 413 15.18 3.10 55.64
N PRO A 414 15.87 2.41 54.71
CA PRO A 414 15.24 1.61 53.67
C PRO A 414 14.87 0.18 54.13
N ARG A 415 14.84 -0.13 55.43
CA ARG A 415 14.52 -1.48 55.95
C ARG A 415 13.12 -1.63 56.52
N THR A 416 12.09 -1.31 55.75
CA THR A 416 10.73 -1.83 55.96
C THR A 416 9.93 -1.74 54.67
N LEU A 417 9.78 -2.86 53.96
CA LEU A 417 8.57 -3.27 53.22
C LEU A 417 8.88 -4.54 52.41
N HIS A 418 9.03 -5.65 53.14
CA HIS A 418 8.79 -6.98 52.61
C HIS A 418 7.60 -7.56 53.38
N GLY A 419 6.57 -7.97 52.63
CA GLY A 419 5.52 -8.87 53.11
C GLY A 419 4.16 -8.21 53.40
N ALA A 420 3.26 -8.25 52.41
CA ALA A 420 1.83 -8.44 52.67
C ALA A 420 1.17 -9.08 51.44
N THR A 421 0.81 -10.35 51.61
CA THR A 421 0.04 -11.20 50.72
C THR A 421 -1.46 -10.86 50.77
N SER A 422 -2.10 -11.00 49.60
CA SER A 422 -3.44 -11.55 49.32
C SER A 422 -4.71 -11.08 50.07
N SER A 423 -5.75 -10.93 49.23
CA SER A 423 -7.19 -11.12 49.43
C SER A 423 -7.96 -10.10 50.26
N LEU A 424 -8.95 -9.47 49.62
CA LEU A 424 -10.34 -9.37 50.09
C LEU A 424 -11.24 -8.87 48.94
N ASP A 425 -12.25 -9.67 48.63
CA ASP A 425 -13.59 -9.31 48.14
C ASP A 425 -13.78 -7.95 47.46
N SER A 426 -13.93 -7.98 46.12
CA SER A 426 -15.17 -7.63 45.38
C SER A 426 -15.03 -7.99 43.91
#